data_AF-A0A6L9EMI1-F1
#
_entry.id   AF-A0A6L9EMI1-F1
#
_cell.length_a   1.000
_cell.length_b   1.000
_cell.length_c   1.000
_cell.angle_alpha   90.00
_cell.angle_beta   90.00
_cell.angle_gamma   90.00
#
_symmetry.space_group_name_H-M   'P 1'
#
loop_
_entity.id
_entity.type
_entity.pdbx_description
1 polymer ?
#
loop_
_entity_poly.entity_id
_entity_poly.type
_entity_poly.pdbx_seq_one_letter_code
_entity_poly.pdbx_strand_id
1 'polypeptide(L)'
;MIGFILGTSEGKKILSLINKHTDNIAVSTATSYGGELLKNYKIRNLNTKPLNKNELLTWIKDNNIKVLVDGSHPYAQEVTKNAIECAEKLHITYIRYERLGVLEAIESDHIVRVKNYDEAIEYFKLLDGNILNTTGGNNAARFVDIEFEHRIIHRILPSVQVLSRLLESGIKVKDIVAMQGPISCELEMGFIKQFDIKGLLTKDSGVEGGCLEKFKAVKNLNIKLIVIEKPKFTYNIQFNDPKTLVDYIAEKYIGLL
;
A
#
# COMPACT_ATOMS: atom_id res chain seq x y z
N MET A 1 -13.62 -22.79 3.83
CA MET A 1 -14.00 -21.38 3.58
C MET A 1 -12.93 -20.69 2.73
N ILE A 2 -13.23 -19.59 2.04
CA ILE A 2 -12.22 -18.75 1.37
C ILE A 2 -11.87 -17.59 2.31
N GLY A 3 -10.58 -17.40 2.60
CA GLY A 3 -10.08 -16.30 3.41
C GLY A 3 -9.54 -15.18 2.55
N PHE A 4 -9.83 -13.92 2.89
CA PHE A 4 -9.30 -12.74 2.21
C PHE A 4 -8.56 -11.85 3.21
N ILE A 5 -7.32 -11.49 2.90
CA ILE A 5 -6.62 -10.38 3.56
C ILE A 5 -6.78 -9.17 2.65
N LEU A 6 -7.51 -8.15 3.09
CA LEU A 6 -7.82 -6.97 2.27
C LEU A 6 -7.33 -5.70 2.96
N GLY A 7 -6.60 -4.88 2.21
CA GLY A 7 -6.07 -3.60 2.69
C GLY A 7 -6.06 -2.48 1.65
N THR A 8 -6.68 -2.72 0.49
CA THR A 8 -6.73 -1.79 -0.63
C THR A 8 -8.17 -1.52 -1.06
N SER A 9 -8.35 -0.48 -1.88
CA SER A 9 -9.63 -0.14 -2.49
C SER A 9 -10.19 -1.25 -3.35
N GLU A 10 -9.34 -2.03 -4.02
CA GLU A 10 -9.76 -3.15 -4.88
C GLU A 10 -10.40 -4.30 -4.08
N GLY A 11 -10.13 -4.39 -2.78
CA GLY A 11 -10.78 -5.36 -1.90
C GLY A 11 -12.31 -5.30 -1.98
N LYS A 12 -12.90 -4.10 -2.11
CA LYS A 12 -14.35 -3.94 -2.32
C LYS A 12 -14.83 -4.56 -3.62
N LYS A 13 -14.07 -4.37 -4.70
CA LYS A 13 -14.39 -4.95 -6.02
C LYS A 13 -14.30 -6.47 -5.98
N ILE A 14 -13.26 -7.02 -5.34
CA ILE A 14 -13.10 -8.47 -5.13
C ILE A 14 -14.31 -9.02 -4.36
N LEU A 15 -14.68 -8.39 -3.23
CA LEU A 15 -15.81 -8.84 -2.42
C LEU A 15 -17.16 -8.74 -3.16
N SER A 16 -17.37 -7.66 -3.92
CA SER A 16 -18.58 -7.48 -4.73
C SER A 16 -18.75 -8.59 -5.77
N LEU A 17 -17.65 -9.02 -6.37
CA LEU A 17 -17.65 -10.08 -7.37
C LEU A 17 -17.83 -11.46 -6.71
N ILE A 18 -17.05 -11.80 -5.69
CA ILE A 18 -17.12 -13.13 -5.06
C ILE A 18 -18.45 -13.38 -4.35
N ASN A 19 -19.09 -12.34 -3.78
CA ASN A 19 -20.41 -12.47 -3.16
C ASN A 19 -21.55 -12.82 -4.13
N LYS A 20 -21.32 -12.75 -5.45
CA LYS A 20 -22.24 -13.30 -6.45
C LYS A 20 -22.20 -14.83 -6.50
N HIS A 21 -21.11 -15.44 -6.05
CA HIS A 21 -20.87 -16.87 -6.09
C HIS A 21 -20.98 -17.53 -4.72
N THR A 22 -20.59 -16.85 -3.64
CA THR A 22 -20.63 -17.41 -2.28
C THR A 22 -20.64 -16.35 -1.17
N ASP A 23 -21.27 -16.68 -0.05
CA ASP A 23 -21.15 -15.94 1.23
C ASP A 23 -20.19 -16.63 2.22
N ASN A 24 -19.66 -17.81 1.86
CA ASN A 24 -18.78 -18.60 2.71
C ASN A 24 -17.35 -18.06 2.63
N ILE A 25 -17.17 -16.85 3.14
CA ILE A 25 -15.91 -16.10 3.15
C ILE A 25 -15.59 -15.55 4.54
N ALA A 26 -14.30 -15.51 4.86
CA ALA A 26 -13.76 -14.76 5.98
C ALA A 26 -12.84 -13.65 5.48
N VAL A 27 -12.90 -12.48 6.11
CA VAL A 27 -12.13 -11.30 5.70
C VAL A 27 -11.34 -10.77 6.88
N SER A 28 -10.07 -10.45 6.65
CA SER A 28 -9.19 -9.79 7.61
C SER A 28 -8.71 -8.46 7.05
N THR A 29 -8.88 -7.39 7.84
CA THR A 29 -8.40 -6.04 7.54
C THR A 29 -7.60 -5.50 8.72
N ALA A 30 -6.64 -4.62 8.47
CA ALA A 30 -5.75 -4.11 9.52
C ALA A 30 -6.37 -2.99 10.40
N THR A 31 -7.55 -2.46 10.06
CA THR A 31 -8.15 -1.32 10.78
C THR A 31 -9.67 -1.42 10.88
N SER A 32 -10.22 -0.84 11.94
CA SER A 32 -11.68 -0.71 12.13
C SER A 32 -12.33 0.07 10.98
N TYR A 33 -11.69 1.13 10.48
CA TYR A 33 -12.17 1.87 9.30
C TYR A 33 -12.26 0.98 8.06
N GLY A 34 -11.25 0.12 7.83
CA GLY A 34 -11.31 -0.88 6.76
C GLY A 34 -12.51 -1.81 6.91
N GLY A 35 -12.79 -2.28 8.14
CA GLY A 35 -13.96 -3.09 8.45
C GLY A 35 -15.30 -2.37 8.20
N GLU A 36 -15.43 -1.11 8.61
CA GLU A 36 -16.63 -0.27 8.37
C GLU A 36 -16.99 -0.23 6.88
N LEU A 37 -15.98 -0.08 6.02
CA LEU A 37 -16.16 -0.04 4.57
C LEU A 37 -16.66 -1.36 3.96
N LEU A 38 -16.60 -2.47 4.71
CA LEU A 38 -16.96 -3.81 4.24
C LEU A 38 -18.25 -4.35 4.89
N LYS A 39 -18.93 -3.59 5.75
CA LYS A 39 -20.12 -4.03 6.49
C LYS A 39 -21.29 -4.50 5.62
N ASN A 40 -21.41 -3.97 4.41
CA ASN A 40 -22.52 -4.29 3.50
C ASN A 40 -22.27 -5.54 2.64
N TYR A 41 -21.11 -6.20 2.79
CA TYR A 41 -20.78 -7.42 2.08
C TYR A 41 -21.17 -8.66 2.90
N LYS A 42 -21.49 -9.76 2.22
CA LYS A 42 -21.85 -11.02 2.86
C LYS A 42 -20.57 -11.73 3.30
N ILE A 43 -20.22 -11.57 4.59
CA ILE A 43 -18.99 -12.09 5.20
C ILE A 43 -19.38 -12.88 6.45
N ARG A 44 -18.92 -14.13 6.58
CA ARG A 44 -19.18 -14.97 7.77
C ARG A 44 -18.34 -14.58 8.98
N ASN A 45 -17.09 -14.18 8.74
CA ASN A 45 -16.17 -13.74 9.78
C ASN A 45 -15.38 -12.52 9.30
N LEU A 46 -15.44 -11.42 10.05
CA LEU A 46 -14.71 -10.19 9.75
C LEU A 46 -13.77 -9.86 10.92
N ASN A 47 -12.46 -9.89 10.65
CA ASN A 47 -11.45 -9.35 11.54
C ASN A 47 -11.05 -7.93 11.08
N THR A 48 -10.94 -7.02 12.05
CA THR A 48 -10.65 -5.58 11.83
C THR A 48 -9.43 -5.08 12.59
N LYS A 49 -8.60 -6.01 13.06
CA LYS A 49 -7.37 -5.75 13.80
C LYS A 49 -6.18 -6.31 13.01
N PRO A 50 -4.99 -5.69 13.10
CA PRO A 50 -3.79 -6.32 12.55
C PRO A 50 -3.57 -7.68 13.23
N LEU A 51 -3.18 -8.69 12.45
CA LEU A 51 -2.85 -10.02 12.96
C LEU A 51 -1.34 -10.25 12.76
N ASN A 52 -0.66 -10.65 13.83
CA ASN A 52 0.68 -11.21 13.72
C ASN A 52 0.62 -12.63 13.12
N LYS A 53 1.77 -13.25 12.85
CA LYS A 53 1.86 -14.59 12.25
C LYS A 53 1.06 -15.66 13.00
N ASN A 54 1.15 -15.70 14.34
CA ASN A 54 0.46 -16.71 15.14
C ASN A 54 -1.04 -16.47 15.15
N GLU A 55 -1.47 -15.21 15.26
CA GLU A 55 -2.89 -14.83 15.18
C GLU A 55 -3.48 -15.12 13.80
N LEU A 56 -2.73 -14.86 12.72
CA LEU A 56 -3.12 -15.21 11.35
C LEU A 56 -3.27 -16.72 11.20
N LEU A 57 -2.33 -17.51 11.73
CA LEU A 57 -2.41 -18.97 11.73
C LEU A 57 -3.67 -19.48 12.44
N THR A 58 -3.97 -18.95 13.63
CA THR A 58 -5.18 -19.28 14.39
C THR A 58 -6.44 -18.88 13.63
N TRP A 59 -6.47 -17.65 13.09
CA TRP A 59 -7.60 -17.16 12.30
C TRP A 59 -7.88 -18.04 11.08
N ILE A 60 -6.86 -18.51 10.38
CA ILE A 60 -7.03 -19.45 9.24
C ILE A 60 -7.63 -20.78 9.70
N LYS A 61 -7.16 -21.33 10.83
CA LYS A 61 -7.65 -22.60 11.39
C LYS A 61 -9.10 -22.51 11.88
N ASP A 62 -9.42 -21.52 12.70
CA ASP A 62 -10.74 -21.35 13.30
C ASP A 62 -11.83 -21.18 12.23
N ASN A 63 -11.46 -20.53 11.13
CA ASN A 63 -12.32 -20.31 9.98
C ASN A 63 -12.30 -21.45 8.95
N ASN A 64 -11.55 -22.53 9.18
CA ASN A 64 -11.39 -23.65 8.24
C ASN A 64 -11.10 -23.16 6.80
N ILE A 65 -10.20 -22.18 6.68
CA ILE A 65 -9.84 -21.60 5.39
C ILE A 65 -9.05 -22.63 4.57
N LYS A 66 -9.43 -22.81 3.30
CA LYS A 66 -8.77 -23.74 2.35
C LYS A 66 -8.04 -23.02 1.22
N VAL A 67 -8.43 -21.77 0.97
CA VAL A 67 -7.82 -20.86 0.00
C VAL A 67 -7.69 -19.51 0.68
N LEU A 68 -6.46 -19.00 0.76
CA LEU A 68 -6.14 -17.68 1.28
C LEU A 68 -5.79 -16.74 0.13
N VAL A 69 -6.63 -15.75 -0.09
CA VAL A 69 -6.41 -14.66 -1.05
C VAL A 69 -5.79 -13.48 -0.31
N ASP A 70 -4.58 -13.11 -0.68
CA ASP A 70 -3.89 -11.96 -0.13
C ASP A 70 -3.98 -10.79 -1.11
N GLY A 71 -4.90 -9.87 -0.82
CA GLY A 71 -5.04 -8.56 -1.45
C GLY A 71 -4.62 -7.42 -0.50
N SER A 72 -3.63 -7.67 0.35
CA SER A 72 -2.98 -6.61 1.13
C SER A 72 -2.24 -5.63 0.21
N HIS A 73 -1.91 -4.44 0.71
CA HIS A 73 -1.21 -3.42 -0.07
C HIS A 73 0.13 -3.96 -0.65
N PRO A 74 0.54 -3.62 -1.89
CA PRO A 74 1.77 -4.15 -2.51
C PRO A 74 3.05 -3.98 -1.68
N TYR A 75 3.08 -2.95 -0.84
CA TYR A 75 4.22 -2.65 0.05
C TYR A 75 4.11 -3.27 1.46
N ALA A 76 3.07 -4.07 1.73
CA ALA A 76 2.85 -4.68 3.04
C ALA A 76 3.64 -6.00 3.16
N GLN A 77 4.96 -5.90 3.27
CA GLN A 77 5.89 -7.04 3.30
C GLN A 77 5.57 -8.05 4.40
N GLU A 78 5.41 -7.57 5.63
CA GLU A 78 5.22 -8.42 6.82
C GLU A 78 3.98 -9.30 6.71
N VAL A 79 2.83 -8.72 6.33
CA VAL A 79 1.59 -9.50 6.19
C VAL A 79 1.67 -10.49 5.02
N THR A 80 2.30 -10.11 3.91
CA THR A 80 2.50 -10.98 2.75
C THR A 80 3.36 -12.19 3.13
N LYS A 81 4.49 -11.94 3.79
CA LYS A 81 5.40 -12.98 4.30
C LYS A 81 4.68 -13.92 5.27
N ASN A 82 3.97 -13.37 6.25
CA ASN A 82 3.23 -14.18 7.22
C ASN A 82 2.14 -15.02 6.55
N ALA A 83 1.44 -14.47 5.56
CA ALA A 83 0.39 -15.18 4.83
C ALA A 83 0.94 -16.35 4.00
N ILE A 84 2.08 -16.17 3.33
CA ILE A 84 2.78 -17.24 2.60
C ILE A 84 3.19 -18.36 3.59
N GLU A 85 3.90 -18.02 4.66
CA GLU A 85 4.40 -18.99 5.64
C GLU A 85 3.25 -19.74 6.35
N CYS A 86 2.14 -19.06 6.65
CA CYS A 86 0.94 -19.69 7.21
C CYS A 86 0.27 -20.64 6.22
N ALA A 87 0.18 -20.26 4.94
CA ALA A 87 -0.42 -21.08 3.91
C ALA A 87 0.39 -22.36 3.65
N GLU A 88 1.72 -22.24 3.58
CA GLU A 88 2.64 -23.37 3.48
C GLU A 88 2.51 -24.32 4.67
N LYS A 89 2.53 -23.78 5.90
CA LYS A 89 2.42 -24.56 7.13
C LYS A 89 1.09 -25.32 7.26
N LEU A 90 0.02 -24.78 6.70
CA LEU A 90 -1.31 -25.38 6.74
C LEU A 90 -1.66 -26.17 5.48
N HIS A 91 -0.75 -26.22 4.50
CA HIS A 91 -0.96 -26.86 3.20
C HIS A 91 -2.25 -26.37 2.51
N ILE A 92 -2.51 -25.06 2.55
CA ILE A 92 -3.65 -24.44 1.86
C ILE A 92 -3.19 -23.65 0.64
N THR A 93 -4.10 -23.41 -0.31
CA THR A 93 -3.77 -22.59 -1.48
C THR A 93 -3.57 -21.14 -1.06
N TYR A 94 -2.43 -20.56 -1.43
CA TYR A 94 -2.19 -19.12 -1.36
C TYR A 94 -2.36 -18.49 -2.75
N ILE A 95 -3.13 -17.42 -2.84
CA ILE A 95 -3.34 -16.65 -4.07
C ILE A 95 -3.00 -15.19 -3.78
N ARG A 96 -2.07 -14.62 -4.55
CA ARG A 96 -1.75 -13.19 -4.46
C ARG A 96 -2.65 -12.40 -5.40
N TYR A 97 -3.31 -11.36 -4.88
CA TYR A 97 -3.81 -10.27 -5.69
C TYR A 97 -2.87 -9.07 -5.54
N GLU A 98 -2.27 -8.64 -6.65
CA GLU A 98 -1.40 -7.46 -6.66
C GLU A 98 -1.59 -6.67 -7.95
N ARG A 99 -2.12 -5.46 -7.83
CA ARG A 99 -2.26 -4.53 -8.96
C ARG A 99 -0.90 -4.13 -9.53
N LEU A 100 -0.87 -3.84 -10.83
CA LEU A 100 0.30 -3.25 -11.47
C LEU A 100 0.47 -1.79 -11.05
N GLY A 101 1.71 -1.38 -10.79
CA GLY A 101 2.06 0.01 -10.61
C GLY A 101 1.99 0.79 -11.93
N VAL A 102 1.57 2.06 -11.86
CA VAL A 102 1.40 2.91 -13.05
C VAL A 102 2.71 3.55 -13.50
N LEU A 103 3.73 3.55 -12.64
CA LEU A 103 5.07 4.03 -12.93
C LEU A 103 6.01 2.88 -13.34
N GLU A 104 5.64 1.61 -13.13
CA GLU A 104 6.50 0.45 -13.42
C GLU A 104 7.00 0.42 -14.87
N ALA A 105 6.13 0.72 -15.83
CA ALA A 105 6.47 0.69 -17.26
C ALA A 105 7.05 2.01 -17.81
N ILE A 106 7.23 3.03 -16.96
CA ILE A 106 7.73 4.34 -17.39
C ILE A 106 9.24 4.39 -17.24
N GLU A 107 9.94 4.60 -18.36
CA GLU A 107 11.36 4.94 -18.42
C GLU A 107 11.51 6.45 -18.60
N SER A 108 12.23 7.10 -17.68
CA SER A 108 12.41 8.56 -17.67
C SER A 108 13.56 8.95 -16.76
N ASP A 109 14.40 9.89 -17.20
CA ASP A 109 15.50 10.44 -16.40
C ASP A 109 15.04 11.22 -15.15
N HIS A 110 13.74 11.53 -15.07
CA HIS A 110 13.13 12.13 -13.88
C HIS A 110 12.78 11.10 -12.82
N ILE A 111 12.78 9.80 -13.13
CA ILE A 111 12.46 8.73 -12.17
C ILE A 111 13.76 8.11 -11.66
N VAL A 112 13.91 8.11 -10.34
CA VAL A 112 14.96 7.38 -9.63
C VAL A 112 14.30 6.27 -8.85
N ARG A 113 14.70 5.03 -9.13
CA ARG A 113 14.16 3.84 -8.44
C ARG A 113 15.11 3.45 -7.32
N VAL A 114 14.57 3.28 -6.12
CA VAL A 114 15.30 2.87 -4.92
C VAL A 114 14.60 1.69 -4.27
N LYS A 115 15.34 0.74 -3.70
CA LYS A 115 14.77 -0.51 -3.17
C LYS A 115 14.05 -0.31 -1.84
N ASN A 116 14.49 0.68 -1.06
CA ASN A 116 14.00 0.93 0.29
C ASN A 116 14.24 2.39 0.72
N TYR A 117 13.90 2.68 1.98
CA TYR A 117 14.08 4.01 2.56
C TYR A 117 15.54 4.40 2.76
N ASP A 118 16.42 3.45 3.02
CA ASP A 118 17.83 3.72 3.29
C ASP A 118 18.53 4.17 1.99
N GLU A 119 18.24 3.50 0.87
CA GLU A 119 18.72 3.91 -0.46
C GLU A 119 18.10 5.25 -0.91
N ALA A 120 16.86 5.54 -0.50
CA ALA A 120 16.27 6.86 -0.71
C ALA A 120 17.05 7.96 0.04
N ILE A 121 17.42 7.71 1.29
CA ILE A 121 18.20 8.64 2.12
C ILE A 121 19.58 8.87 1.53
N GLU A 122 20.27 7.83 1.05
CA GLU A 122 21.55 7.99 0.35
C GLU A 122 21.40 8.83 -0.92
N TYR A 123 20.30 8.67 -1.68
CA TYR A 123 20.04 9.51 -2.84
C TYR A 123 19.74 10.97 -2.47
N PHE A 124 19.11 11.25 -1.32
CA PHE A 124 18.86 12.62 -0.87
C PHE A 124 20.15 13.41 -0.73
N LYS A 125 21.24 12.78 -0.27
CA LYS A 125 22.56 13.42 -0.12
C LYS A 125 23.16 13.91 -1.44
N LEU A 126 22.66 13.42 -2.58
CA LEU A 126 23.06 13.85 -3.92
C LEU A 126 22.25 15.05 -4.43
N LEU A 127 21.22 15.48 -3.68
CA LEU A 127 20.35 16.59 -4.02
C LEU A 127 20.65 17.81 -3.12
N ASP A 128 20.72 18.97 -3.74
CA ASP A 128 20.78 20.26 -3.05
C ASP A 128 19.37 20.88 -2.98
N GLY A 129 18.61 20.51 -1.95
CA GLY A 129 17.31 21.11 -1.66
C GLY A 129 16.29 20.20 -0.98
N ASN A 130 15.10 20.75 -0.74
CA ASN A 130 14.09 20.11 0.11
C ASN A 130 13.45 18.88 -0.56
N ILE A 131 12.96 17.95 0.26
CA ILE A 131 12.28 16.73 -0.20
C ILE A 131 10.82 16.74 0.19
N LEU A 132 9.93 16.35 -0.72
CA LEU A 132 8.53 16.09 -0.42
C LEU A 132 8.31 14.59 -0.26
N ASN A 133 8.11 14.13 0.98
CA ASN A 133 7.78 12.75 1.28
C ASN A 133 6.26 12.51 1.18
N THR A 134 5.87 11.72 0.18
CA THR A 134 4.46 11.33 -0.07
C THR A 134 4.18 9.87 0.28
N THR A 135 5.08 9.20 1.02
CA THR A 135 4.96 7.78 1.39
C THR A 135 4.12 7.53 2.65
N GLY A 136 3.52 8.59 3.22
CA GLY A 136 2.69 8.57 4.41
C GLY A 136 3.46 8.68 5.73
N GLY A 137 2.72 8.75 6.85
CA GLY A 137 3.30 9.04 8.17
C GLY A 137 4.01 7.87 8.87
N ASN A 138 3.70 6.62 8.52
CA ASN A 138 4.24 5.46 9.23
C ASN A 138 5.76 5.32 9.16
N ASN A 139 6.40 5.87 8.13
CA ASN A 139 7.85 5.83 7.96
C ASN A 139 8.50 7.21 8.12
N ALA A 140 7.73 8.22 8.53
CA ALA A 140 8.24 9.59 8.64
C ALA A 140 9.36 9.70 9.70
N ALA A 141 9.28 8.91 10.78
CA ALA A 141 10.30 8.87 11.83
C ALA A 141 11.69 8.43 11.34
N ARG A 142 11.78 7.71 10.20
CA ARG A 142 13.07 7.31 9.60
C ARG A 142 13.91 8.49 9.11
N PHE A 143 13.31 9.67 9.01
CA PHE A 143 13.92 10.87 8.46
C PHE A 143 14.31 11.91 9.51
N VAL A 144 14.13 11.61 10.81
CA VAL A 144 14.36 12.58 11.89
C VAL A 144 15.85 12.79 12.15
N ASP A 145 16.62 11.69 12.21
CA ASP A 145 18.02 11.69 12.62
C ASP A 145 18.99 11.40 11.46
N ILE A 146 18.59 11.76 10.23
CA ILE A 146 19.46 11.57 9.07
C ILE A 146 20.41 12.76 8.90
N GLU A 147 21.63 12.49 8.43
CA GLU A 147 22.57 13.53 8.00
C GLU A 147 22.10 14.14 6.68
N PHE A 148 21.21 15.12 6.76
CA PHE A 148 20.67 15.85 5.62
C PHE A 148 20.38 17.32 5.99
N GLU A 149 20.98 18.25 5.25
CA GLU A 149 20.97 19.68 5.60
C GLU A 149 19.67 20.41 5.21
N HIS A 150 18.84 19.79 4.37
CA HIS A 150 17.58 20.37 3.88
C HIS A 150 16.35 19.80 4.59
N ARG A 151 15.20 20.42 4.34
CA ARG A 151 13.93 20.02 4.96
C ARG A 151 13.32 18.82 4.25
N ILE A 152 12.69 17.95 5.03
CA ILE A 152 11.81 16.90 4.50
C ILE A 152 10.38 17.25 4.90
N ILE A 153 9.55 17.56 3.91
CA ILE A 153 8.16 17.90 4.08
C ILE A 153 7.35 16.61 3.98
N HIS A 154 6.62 16.27 5.04
CA HIS A 154 5.84 15.05 5.14
C HIS A 154 4.38 15.32 4.80
N ARG A 155 3.91 14.76 3.68
CA ARG A 155 2.49 14.74 3.36
C ARG A 155 1.82 13.50 3.92
N ILE A 156 0.85 13.71 4.81
CA ILE A 156 0.14 12.66 5.53
C ILE A 156 -1.38 12.82 5.38
N LEU A 157 -2.12 11.73 5.62
CA LEU A 157 -3.56 11.83 5.87
C LEU A 157 -3.80 12.59 7.19
N PRO A 158 -4.91 13.35 7.32
CA PRO A 158 -5.24 14.11 8.51
C PRO A 158 -5.77 13.19 9.63
N SER A 159 -4.93 12.26 10.09
CA SER A 159 -5.19 11.37 11.23
C SER A 159 -4.51 11.93 12.48
N VAL A 160 -5.29 12.07 13.55
CA VAL A 160 -4.79 12.50 14.86
C VAL A 160 -3.66 11.58 15.33
N GLN A 161 -3.84 10.27 15.22
CA GLN A 161 -2.84 9.29 15.65
C GLN A 161 -1.53 9.41 14.86
N VAL A 162 -1.62 9.66 13.55
CA VAL A 162 -0.43 9.84 12.70
C VAL A 162 0.26 11.15 13.07
N LEU A 163 -0.49 12.25 13.19
CA LEU A 163 0.07 13.56 13.54
C LEU A 163 0.79 13.53 14.90
N SER A 164 0.16 12.98 15.94
CA SER A 164 0.77 12.84 17.27
C SER A 164 2.10 12.09 17.21
N ARG A 165 2.14 10.95 16.50
CA ARG A 165 3.37 10.16 16.35
C ARG A 165 4.49 10.95 15.67
N LEU A 166 4.17 11.73 14.63
CA LEU A 166 5.18 12.53 13.92
C LEU A 166 5.78 13.61 14.83
N LEU A 167 4.94 14.31 15.60
CA LEU A 167 5.39 15.33 16.54
C LEU A 167 6.22 14.74 17.69
N GLU A 168 5.79 13.60 18.24
CA GLU A 168 6.54 12.85 19.27
C GLU A 168 7.89 12.35 18.75
N SER A 169 7.99 12.07 17.45
CA SER A 169 9.24 11.69 16.80
C SER A 169 10.15 12.89 16.51
N GLY A 170 9.75 14.13 16.85
CA GLY A 170 10.58 15.32 16.65
C GLY A 170 10.38 16.04 15.30
N ILE A 171 9.44 15.60 14.47
CA ILE A 171 9.12 16.29 13.21
C ILE A 171 8.40 17.61 13.52
N LYS A 172 8.90 18.71 12.96
CA LYS A 172 8.35 20.06 13.21
C LYS A 172 7.03 20.25 12.46
N VAL A 173 6.07 20.93 13.09
CA VAL A 173 4.75 21.24 12.50
C VAL A 173 4.87 21.88 11.10
N LYS A 174 5.84 22.79 10.91
CA LYS A 174 6.09 23.48 9.63
C LYS A 174 6.49 22.55 8.47
N ASP A 175 6.91 21.34 8.78
CA ASP A 175 7.36 20.31 7.84
C ASP A 175 6.27 19.25 7.60
N ILE A 176 5.03 19.52 8.01
CA ILE A 176 3.89 18.60 7.85
C ILE A 176 2.81 19.25 6.97
N VAL A 177 2.33 18.48 5.98
CA VAL A 177 1.13 18.80 5.20
C VAL A 177 0.10 17.69 5.43
N ALA A 178 -0.93 17.96 6.21
CA ALA A 178 -2.01 17.01 6.49
C ALA A 178 -3.18 17.23 5.52
N MET A 179 -3.40 16.31 4.59
CA MET A 179 -4.50 16.41 3.62
C MET A 179 -4.91 15.06 3.04
N GLN A 180 -6.14 14.98 2.53
CA GLN A 180 -6.64 13.82 1.81
C GLN A 180 -6.61 14.08 0.30
N GLY A 181 -6.12 13.10 -0.47
CA GLY A 181 -6.15 13.12 -1.94
C GLY A 181 -7.47 12.61 -2.53
N PRO A 182 -7.56 12.46 -3.87
CA PRO A 182 -6.47 12.58 -4.83
C PRO A 182 -5.96 14.02 -5.01
N ILE A 183 -4.69 14.17 -5.41
CA ILE A 183 -4.02 15.47 -5.61
C ILE A 183 -3.77 15.63 -7.11
N SER A 184 -4.16 16.79 -7.66
CA SER A 184 -3.92 17.09 -9.07
C SER A 184 -2.47 17.47 -9.34
N CYS A 185 -2.04 17.39 -10.61
CA CYS A 185 -0.72 17.88 -11.02
C CYS A 185 -0.49 19.33 -10.61
N GLU A 186 -1.47 20.22 -10.75
CA GLU A 186 -1.35 21.65 -10.45
C GLU A 186 -1.09 21.88 -8.96
N LEU A 187 -1.81 21.16 -8.09
CA LEU A 187 -1.62 21.27 -6.65
C LEU A 187 -0.28 20.65 -6.20
N GLU A 188 0.13 19.54 -6.82
CA GLU A 188 1.45 18.95 -6.59
C GLU A 188 2.58 19.92 -6.98
N MET A 189 2.45 20.59 -8.14
CA MET A 189 3.34 21.67 -8.56
C MET A 189 3.33 22.86 -7.58
N GLY A 190 2.17 23.18 -7.01
CA GLY A 190 2.03 24.18 -5.96
C GLY A 190 2.87 23.86 -4.73
N PHE A 191 2.80 22.62 -4.23
CA PHE A 191 3.65 22.17 -3.12
C PHE A 191 5.13 22.22 -3.46
N ILE A 192 5.50 21.75 -4.66
CA ILE A 192 6.89 21.77 -5.11
C ILE A 192 7.46 23.20 -5.08
N LYS A 193 6.70 24.19 -5.60
CA LYS A 193 7.12 25.60 -5.60
C LYS A 193 7.13 26.21 -4.19
N GLN A 194 6.08 25.99 -3.41
CA GLN A 194 5.91 26.59 -2.08
C GLN A 194 7.03 26.18 -1.12
N PHE A 195 7.50 24.94 -1.23
CA PHE A 195 8.53 24.39 -0.34
C PHE A 195 9.91 24.24 -1.00
N ASP A 196 10.10 24.77 -2.22
CA ASP A 196 11.33 24.62 -3.02
C ASP A 196 11.85 23.17 -3.05
N ILE A 197 10.97 22.25 -3.46
CA ILE A 197 11.26 20.82 -3.49
C ILE A 197 12.14 20.46 -4.69
N LYS A 198 13.19 19.68 -4.47
CA LYS A 198 14.07 19.11 -5.52
C LYS A 198 13.93 17.60 -5.71
N GLY A 199 13.35 16.91 -4.73
CA GLY A 199 13.03 15.49 -4.82
C GLY A 199 11.66 15.19 -4.23
N LEU A 200 10.87 14.39 -4.94
CA LEU A 200 9.58 13.90 -4.45
C LEU A 200 9.70 12.40 -4.19
N LEU A 201 9.67 11.98 -2.92
CA LEU A 201 9.68 10.58 -2.53
C LEU A 201 8.27 10.00 -2.58
N THR A 202 8.09 8.88 -3.27
CA THR A 202 6.79 8.22 -3.41
C THR A 202 6.88 6.69 -3.46
N LYS A 203 5.71 6.05 -3.40
CA LYS A 203 5.50 4.62 -3.66
C LYS A 203 4.55 4.51 -4.84
N ASP A 204 4.75 3.53 -5.71
CA ASP A 204 3.82 3.27 -6.80
C ASP A 204 2.54 2.63 -6.25
N SER A 205 1.63 3.50 -5.84
CA SER A 205 0.33 3.17 -5.28
C SER A 205 -0.75 3.10 -6.36
N GLY A 206 -0.37 2.93 -7.63
CA GLY A 206 -1.29 2.87 -8.76
C GLY A 206 -2.00 4.19 -9.04
N VAL A 207 -3.10 4.11 -9.79
CA VAL A 207 -3.88 5.28 -10.27
C VAL A 207 -4.45 6.09 -9.10
N GLU A 208 -5.11 5.44 -8.15
CA GLU A 208 -5.78 6.11 -7.02
C GLU A 208 -4.80 6.86 -6.11
N GLY A 209 -3.54 6.41 -6.07
CA GLY A 209 -2.46 7.09 -5.36
C GLY A 209 -2.02 8.41 -6.00
N GLY A 210 -2.53 8.75 -7.18
CA GLY A 210 -2.13 9.95 -7.93
C GLY A 210 -0.65 9.92 -8.35
N CYS A 211 -0.11 8.74 -8.64
CA CYS A 211 1.31 8.59 -9.00
C CYS A 211 1.64 9.26 -10.34
N LEU A 212 0.72 9.20 -11.31
CA LEU A 212 0.88 9.87 -12.60
C LEU A 212 0.87 11.39 -12.46
N GLU A 213 0.03 11.94 -11.57
CA GLU A 213 -0.02 13.38 -11.31
C GLU A 213 1.29 13.88 -10.68
N LYS A 214 1.88 13.10 -9.76
CA LYS A 214 3.24 13.37 -9.24
C LYS A 214 4.28 13.35 -10.34
N PHE A 215 4.25 12.34 -11.19
CA PHE A 215 5.20 12.22 -12.30
C PHE A 215 5.11 13.40 -13.27
N LYS A 216 3.89 13.81 -13.64
CA LYS A 216 3.67 15.01 -14.48
C LYS A 216 4.23 16.27 -13.79
N ALA A 217 3.94 16.45 -12.51
CA ALA A 217 4.39 17.62 -11.75
C ALA A 217 5.92 17.71 -11.67
N VAL A 218 6.61 16.60 -11.37
CA VAL A 218 8.08 16.61 -11.31
C VAL A 218 8.71 16.87 -12.67
N LYS A 219 8.10 16.37 -13.75
CA LYS A 219 8.58 16.58 -15.12
C LYS A 219 8.42 18.04 -15.52
N ASN A 220 7.26 18.64 -15.22
CA ASN A 220 6.97 20.04 -15.53
C ASN A 220 7.89 21.02 -14.78
N LEU A 221 8.39 20.63 -13.61
CA LEU A 221 9.28 21.47 -12.79
C LEU A 221 10.74 21.01 -12.82
N ASN A 222 11.07 20.03 -13.67
CA ASN A 222 12.42 19.47 -13.83
C ASN A 222 13.07 19.02 -12.51
N ILE A 223 12.32 18.32 -11.66
CA ILE A 223 12.81 17.72 -10.41
C ILE A 223 12.78 16.19 -10.47
N LYS A 224 13.33 15.53 -9.44
CA LYS A 224 13.40 14.06 -9.38
C LYS A 224 12.20 13.46 -8.64
N LEU A 225 11.61 12.43 -9.22
CA LEU A 225 10.67 11.53 -8.57
C LEU A 225 11.42 10.30 -8.08
N ILE A 226 11.54 10.16 -6.77
CA ILE A 226 12.22 9.05 -6.11
C ILE A 226 11.15 8.01 -5.76
N VAL A 227 11.16 6.88 -6.45
CA VAL A 227 10.14 5.83 -6.31
C VAL A 227 10.75 4.66 -5.54
N ILE A 228 10.20 4.40 -4.35
CA ILE A 228 10.53 3.17 -3.62
C ILE A 228 9.91 2.00 -4.38
N GLU A 229 10.71 1.04 -4.81
CA GLU A 229 10.24 -0.14 -5.49
C GLU A 229 9.39 -1.01 -4.57
N LYS A 230 8.38 -1.67 -5.14
CA LYS A 230 7.60 -2.65 -4.40
C LYS A 230 8.49 -3.86 -4.07
N PRO A 231 8.30 -4.49 -2.90
CA PRO A 231 9.01 -5.70 -2.54
C PRO A 231 8.68 -6.82 -3.54
N LYS A 232 9.68 -7.62 -3.91
CA LYS A 232 9.49 -8.74 -4.83
C LYS A 232 9.39 -10.04 -4.03
N PHE A 233 8.28 -10.75 -4.20
CA PHE A 233 8.07 -12.11 -3.72
C PHE A 233 7.80 -13.01 -4.93
N THR A 234 8.06 -14.30 -4.78
CA THR A 234 7.67 -15.31 -5.79
C THR A 234 6.35 -15.92 -5.36
N TYR A 235 5.38 -15.95 -6.27
CA TYR A 235 4.05 -16.48 -6.02
C TYR A 235 3.73 -17.58 -7.02
N ASN A 236 3.14 -18.68 -6.56
CA ASN A 236 2.68 -19.76 -7.45
C ASN A 236 1.43 -19.34 -8.24
N ILE A 237 0.55 -18.56 -7.62
CA ILE A 237 -0.69 -18.07 -8.22
C ILE A 237 -0.81 -16.57 -7.91
N GLN A 238 -0.83 -15.75 -8.96
CA GLN A 238 -0.94 -14.30 -8.85
C GLN A 238 -1.92 -13.76 -9.89
N PHE A 239 -2.73 -12.79 -9.48
CA PHE A 239 -3.63 -12.02 -10.33
C PHE A 239 -3.42 -10.51 -10.11
N ASN A 240 -3.65 -9.74 -11.17
CA ASN A 240 -3.60 -8.27 -11.14
C ASN A 240 -4.95 -7.62 -11.52
N ASP A 241 -5.95 -8.43 -11.87
CA ASP A 241 -7.32 -7.99 -12.14
C ASP A 241 -8.32 -8.75 -11.23
N PRO A 242 -9.21 -8.03 -10.52
CA PRO A 242 -10.19 -8.66 -9.62
C PRO A 242 -11.16 -9.63 -10.28
N LYS A 243 -11.50 -9.43 -11.57
CA LYS A 243 -12.45 -10.31 -12.26
C LYS A 243 -11.78 -11.65 -12.55
N THR A 244 -10.60 -11.64 -13.16
CA THR A 244 -9.85 -12.87 -13.46
C THR A 244 -9.53 -13.68 -12.20
N LEU A 245 -9.20 -13.00 -11.09
CA LEU A 245 -9.04 -13.63 -9.77
C LEU A 245 -10.31 -14.36 -9.32
N VAL A 246 -11.46 -13.69 -9.36
CA VAL A 246 -12.72 -14.26 -8.87
C VAL A 246 -13.23 -15.37 -9.79
N ASP A 247 -13.10 -15.22 -11.11
CA ASP A 247 -13.45 -16.26 -12.08
C ASP A 247 -12.65 -17.54 -11.78
N TYR A 248 -11.34 -17.43 -11.57
CA TYR A 248 -10.48 -18.56 -11.18
C TYR A 248 -10.94 -19.21 -9.87
N ILE A 249 -11.27 -18.40 -8.85
CA ILE A 249 -11.74 -18.92 -7.56
C ILE A 249 -13.07 -19.66 -7.71
N ALA A 250 -14.00 -19.11 -8.48
CA ALA A 250 -15.32 -19.68 -8.71
C ALA A 250 -15.24 -21.04 -9.41
N GLU A 251 -14.43 -21.12 -10.47
CA GLU A 251 -14.20 -22.36 -11.23
C GLU A 251 -13.55 -23.45 -10.36
N LYS A 252 -12.46 -23.12 -9.66
CA LYS A 252 -11.61 -24.11 -8.98
C LYS A 252 -12.11 -24.54 -7.61
N TYR A 253 -12.80 -23.66 -6.87
CA TYR A 253 -13.06 -23.87 -5.43
C TYR A 253 -14.52 -23.73 -5.02
N ILE A 254 -15.39 -23.21 -5.90
CA ILE A 254 -16.83 -23.10 -5.64
C ILE A 254 -17.61 -24.12 -6.48
N GLY A 255 -17.07 -24.56 -7.63
CA GLY A 255 -17.66 -25.62 -8.45
C GLY A 255 -18.78 -25.13 -9.36
N LEU A 256 -18.66 -23.92 -9.89
CA LEU A 256 -19.62 -23.35 -10.84
C LEU A 256 -19.03 -23.33 -12.26
N LEU A 257 -19.35 -24.39 -13.02
CA LEU A 257 -19.54 -24.38 -14.48
C LEU A 257 -20.86 -25.10 -14.77
#